data_AF-A0A151M3S1-F1
#
_entry.id   AF-A0A151M3S1-F1
#
_cell.length_a   1.000
_cell.length_b   1.000
_cell.length_c   1.000
_cell.angle_alpha   90.00
_cell.angle_beta   90.00
_cell.angle_gamma   90.00
#
_symmetry.space_group_name_H-M   'P 1'
#
loop_
_entity.id
_entity.type
_entity.pdbx_description
1 polymer ?
#
loop_
_entity_poly.entity_id
_entity_poly.type
_entity_poly.pdbx_seq_one_letter_code
_entity_poly.pdbx_strand_id
1 'polypeptide(L)'
;MVTFVFSSSHLKLKLKTIKRVVYGITTGFGKFARTVIPNSKLKELQVNLVCSHSAGVRKPLSPERSRKLLALRINVRAKGYNGIYLETAASF
;
A
#
# COMPACT_ATOMS: atom_id res chain seq x y z
N MET A 1 10.43 14.23 -1.94
CA MET A 1 11.14 14.37 -3.23
C MET A 1 11.21 12.97 -3.83
N VAL A 2 10.37 12.51 -4.75
CA VAL A 2 9.52 13.14 -5.78
C VAL A 2 8.07 12.71 -5.53
N THR A 3 7.19 13.63 -5.15
CA THR A 3 5.76 13.33 -4.95
C THR A 3 5.02 13.76 -6.20
N PHE A 4 4.82 12.84 -7.14
CA PHE A 4 3.74 13.00 -8.09
C PHE A 4 2.42 12.84 -7.32
N VAL A 5 1.78 13.96 -7.00
CA VAL A 5 0.46 13.99 -6.34
C VAL A 5 -0.59 13.68 -7.41
N PHE A 6 -0.75 12.40 -7.75
CA PHE A 6 -1.85 11.95 -8.58
C PHE A 6 -3.03 11.55 -7.69
N SER A 7 -4.24 11.98 -8.08
CA SER A 7 -5.48 11.46 -7.50
C SER A 7 -5.54 9.93 -7.67
N SER A 8 -5.95 9.22 -6.62
CA SER A 8 -5.98 7.75 -6.58
C SER A 8 -6.76 7.10 -7.73
N SER A 9 -7.79 7.77 -8.26
CA SER A 9 -8.58 7.30 -9.41
C SER A 9 -7.79 7.37 -10.73
N HIS A 10 -6.99 8.42 -10.92
CA HIS A 10 -6.14 8.58 -12.11
C HIS A 10 -4.98 7.57 -12.16
N LEU A 11 -4.40 7.23 -11.00
CA LEU A 11 -3.29 6.26 -10.94
C LEU A 11 -3.74 4.86 -11.36
N LYS A 12 -4.93 4.42 -10.91
CA LYS A 12 -5.48 3.10 -11.24
C LYS A 12 -5.76 2.93 -12.73
N LEU A 13 -6.39 3.94 -13.34
CA LEU A 13 -6.70 3.92 -14.78
C LEU A 13 -5.42 3.83 -15.62
N LYS A 14 -4.37 4.57 -15.25
CA LYS A 14 -3.07 4.51 -15.92
C LYS A 14 -2.35 3.18 -15.75
N LEU A 15 -2.44 2.54 -14.58
CA LEU A 15 -1.81 1.23 -14.34
C LEU A 15 -2.48 0.09 -15.12
N LYS A 16 -3.79 0.18 -15.35
CA LYS A 16 -4.55 -0.83 -16.11
C LYS A 16 -4.28 -0.75 -17.61
N THR A 17 -3.97 0.44 -18.12
CA THR A 17 -3.81 0.73 -19.55
C THR A 17 -2.34 0.72 -20.00
N ILE A 18 -1.41 1.05 -19.11
CA ILE A 18 0.02 1.11 -19.41
C ILE A 18 0.72 0.07 -18.54
N LYS A 19 1.45 -0.89 -19.15
CA LYS A 19 2.39 -1.81 -18.45
C LYS A 19 3.58 -1.04 -17.85
N ARG A 20 3.31 -0.15 -16.90
CA ARG A 20 4.32 0.72 -16.29
C ARG A 20 4.94 0.03 -15.08
N VAL A 21 6.26 0.12 -15.00
CA VAL A 21 7.03 -0.29 -13.83
C VAL A 21 6.83 0.78 -12.75
N VAL A 22 6.18 0.41 -11.65
CA VAL A 22 5.82 1.30 -10.54
C VAL A 22 6.19 0.64 -9.23
N TYR A 23 6.98 1.37 -8.43
CA TYR A 23 7.51 0.89 -7.17
C TYR A 23 6.42 0.37 -6.23
N GLY A 24 6.61 -0.85 -5.72
CA GLY A 24 5.71 -1.48 -4.75
C GLY A 24 4.33 -1.86 -5.30
N ILE A 25 4.08 -1.64 -6.59
CA ILE A 25 2.87 -2.09 -7.31
C ILE A 25 3.24 -3.20 -8.29
N THR A 26 4.17 -2.94 -9.20
CA THR A 26 4.66 -3.91 -10.20
C THR A 26 6.14 -4.27 -10.00
N THR A 27 6.73 -3.84 -8.89
CA THR A 27 8.10 -4.20 -8.48
C THR A 27 8.13 -4.79 -7.08
N GLY A 28 9.28 -5.37 -6.71
CA GLY A 28 9.61 -5.65 -5.31
C GLY A 28 9.82 -4.38 -4.46
N PHE A 29 10.14 -4.59 -3.19
CA PHE A 29 10.33 -3.54 -2.17
C PHE A 29 11.80 -3.46 -1.73
N GLY A 30 12.25 -2.28 -1.29
CA GLY A 30 13.60 -2.09 -0.74
C GLY A 30 14.69 -2.50 -1.73
N LYS A 31 15.56 -3.45 -1.34
CA LYS A 31 16.63 -3.97 -2.21
C LYS A 31 16.13 -4.52 -3.55
N PHE A 32 14.88 -4.99 -3.60
CA PHE A 32 14.24 -5.54 -4.81
C PHE A 32 13.43 -4.49 -5.60
N ALA A 33 13.63 -3.19 -5.36
CA ALA A 33 12.91 -2.11 -6.04
C ALA A 33 13.05 -2.13 -7.57
N ARG A 34 14.12 -2.74 -8.10
CA ARG A 34 14.38 -2.89 -9.55
C ARG A 34 13.88 -4.21 -10.14
N THR A 35 13.37 -5.11 -9.31
CA THR A 35 12.85 -6.41 -9.75
C THR A 35 11.40 -6.25 -10.17
N VAL A 36 11.09 -6.51 -11.45
CA VAL A 36 9.73 -6.47 -11.99
C VAL A 36 8.99 -7.75 -11.60
N ILE A 37 7.75 -7.61 -11.14
CA ILE A 37 6.91 -8.73 -10.71
C ILE A 37 5.81 -8.97 -11.75
N PRO A 38 5.57 -10.23 -12.16
CA PRO A 38 4.47 -10.56 -13.07
C PRO A 38 3.10 -10.18 -12.51
N ASN A 39 2.19 -9.75 -13.39
CA ASN A 39 0.83 -9.34 -12.99
C ASN A 39 0.06 -10.43 -12.22
N SER A 40 0.27 -11.71 -12.56
CA SER A 40 -0.36 -12.86 -11.89
C SER A 40 0.07 -13.01 -10.42
N LYS A 41 1.22 -12.44 -10.04
CA LYS A 41 1.81 -12.52 -8.71
C LYS A 41 1.56 -11.29 -7.84
N LEU A 42 0.91 -10.24 -8.36
CA LEU A 42 0.76 -8.98 -7.62
C LEU A 42 -0.10 -9.12 -6.37
N LYS A 43 -1.16 -9.96 -6.41
CA LYS A 43 -1.97 -10.23 -5.21
C LYS A 43 -1.15 -10.91 -4.13
N GLU A 44 -0.38 -11.92 -4.51
CA GLU A 44 0.53 -12.66 -3.62
C GLU A 44 1.63 -11.73 -3.05
N LEU A 45 2.20 -10.86 -3.88
CA LEU A 45 3.19 -9.86 -3.49
C LEU A 45 2.67 -8.97 -2.34
N GLN A 46 1.43 -8.48 -2.44
CA GLN A 46 0.85 -7.61 -1.40
C GLN A 46 0.59 -8.37 -0.08
N VAL A 47 0.15 -9.63 -0.14
CA VAL A 47 0.00 -10.47 1.05
C VAL A 47 1.36 -10.73 1.71
N ASN A 48 2.35 -11.14 0.91
CA ASN A 48 3.70 -11.44 1.40
C ASN A 48 4.39 -10.21 1.99
N LEU A 49 4.12 -9.01 1.47
CA LEU A 49 4.60 -7.76 2.05
C LEU A 49 4.11 -7.61 3.50
N VAL A 50 2.80 -7.77 3.73
CA VAL A 50 2.22 -7.64 5.07
C VAL A 50 2.81 -8.71 6.01
N CYS A 51 2.87 -9.97 5.56
CA CYS A 51 3.39 -11.06 6.39
C CYS A 51 4.87 -10.87 6.75
N SER A 52 5.72 -10.54 5.78
CA SER A 52 7.16 -10.34 5.99
C SER A 52 7.50 -9.13 6.87
N HIS A 53 6.63 -8.11 6.91
CA HIS A 53 6.85 -6.89 7.71
C HIS A 53 6.09 -6.88 9.04
N SER A 54 5.27 -7.90 9.32
CA SER A 54 4.60 -8.10 10.61
C SER A 54 5.57 -8.67 11.65
N ALA A 55 6.71 -8.01 11.83
CA ALA A 55 7.82 -8.43 12.69
C ALA A 55 7.83 -7.70 14.04
N GLY A 56 6.64 -7.32 14.54
CA GLY A 56 6.51 -6.66 15.83
C GLY A 56 6.99 -7.55 16.97
N VAL A 57 7.85 -7.02 17.84
CA VAL A 57 8.35 -7.70 19.03
C VAL A 57 7.75 -7.09 20.29
N ARG A 58 7.70 -7.88 21.39
CA ARG A 58 7.20 -7.50 22.73
C ARG A 58 5.67 -7.50 22.86
N LYS A 59 5.18 -6.94 23.97
CA LYS A 59 3.77 -6.91 24.33
C LYS A 59 2.95 -6.09 23.32
N PRO A 60 1.73 -6.53 22.98
CA PRO A 60 0.82 -5.77 22.13
C PRO A 60 0.53 -4.37 22.68
N LEU A 61 0.17 -3.45 21.78
CA LEU A 61 -0.37 -2.15 22.17
C LEU A 61 -1.71 -2.31 22.89
N SER A 62 -1.97 -1.44 23.87
CA SER A 62 -3.29 -1.37 24.50
C SER A 62 -4.37 -1.01 23.47
N PRO A 63 -5.64 -1.41 23.67
CA PRO A 63 -6.73 -1.10 22.75
C PRO A 63 -6.85 0.41 22.44
N GLU A 64 -6.63 1.27 23.43
CA GLU A 64 -6.64 2.71 23.26
C GLU A 64 -5.53 3.21 22.30
N ARG A 65 -4.29 2.73 22.47
CA ARG A 65 -3.16 3.08 21.61
C ARG A 65 -3.36 2.55 20.19
N SER A 66 -3.90 1.34 20.05
CA SER A 66 -4.22 0.74 18.76
C SER A 66 -5.26 1.56 18.00
N ARG A 67 -6.33 2.04 18.66
CA ARG A 67 -7.33 2.92 18.04
C ARG A 67 -6.74 4.25 17.57
N LYS A 68 -5.85 4.86 18.37
CA LYS A 68 -5.13 6.09 17.99
C LYS A 68 -4.28 5.87 16.73
N LEU A 69 -3.54 4.77 16.67
CA LEU A 69 -2.76 4.40 15.48
C LEU A 69 -3.65 4.21 14.24
N LEU A 70 -4.79 3.53 14.41
CA LEU A 70 -5.74 3.32 13.32
C LEU A 70 -6.33 4.64 12.81
N ALA A 71 -6.72 5.55 13.71
CA ALA A 71 -7.24 6.87 13.35
C ALA A 71 -6.24 7.69 12.51
N LEU A 72 -4.95 7.67 12.88
CA LEU A 72 -3.89 8.31 12.08
C LEU A 72 -3.77 7.70 10.68
N ARG A 73 -3.90 6.37 10.57
CA ARG A 73 -3.86 5.68 9.26
C ARG A 73 -5.07 6.01 8.41
N ILE A 74 -6.26 6.08 9.00
CA ILE A 74 -7.49 6.51 8.30
C ILE A 74 -7.32 7.94 7.77
N ASN A 75 -6.84 8.87 8.59
CA ASN A 75 -6.61 10.26 8.20
C ASN A 75 -5.68 10.38 6.98
N VAL A 76 -4.57 9.63 6.96
CA VAL A 76 -3.65 9.63 5.81
C VAL A 76 -4.32 9.07 4.55
N ARG A 77 -5.18 8.05 4.69
CA ARG A 77 -5.91 7.44 3.56
C ARG A 77 -6.97 8.39 2.99
N ALA A 78 -7.70 9.10 3.85
CA ALA A 78 -8.76 10.03 3.47
C ALA A 78 -8.29 11.15 2.54
N LYS A 79 -7.00 11.50 2.56
CA LYS A 79 -6.41 12.51 1.66
C LYS A 79 -6.40 12.12 0.18
N GLY A 80 -6.62 10.85 -0.18
CA GLY A 80 -6.85 10.46 -1.58
C GLY A 80 -5.62 10.28 -2.46
N TYR A 81 -4.40 10.22 -1.89
CA TYR A 81 -3.14 10.08 -2.64
C TYR A 81 -2.50 8.67 -2.59
N ASN A 82 -3.20 7.66 -2.06
CA ASN A 82 -2.61 6.35 -1.73
C ASN A 82 -2.95 5.23 -2.72
N GLY A 83 -3.76 5.49 -3.76
CA GLY A 83 -4.08 4.49 -4.79
C GLY A 83 -4.97 3.31 -4.33
N ILE A 84 -5.47 3.32 -3.09
CA ILE A 84 -6.28 2.22 -2.52
C ILE A 84 -7.69 2.15 -3.13
N TYR A 85 -8.31 0.96 -3.10
CA TYR A 85 -9.72 0.78 -3.47
C TYR A 85 -10.66 1.48 -2.48
N LEU A 86 -11.78 2.00 -2.99
CA LEU A 86 -12.77 2.72 -2.17
C LEU A 86 -13.38 1.78 -1.14
N GLU A 87 -13.63 0.53 -1.54
CA GLU A 87 -14.01 -0.57 -0.66
C GLU A 87 -13.01 -0.73 0.50
N THR A 88 -11.71 -0.81 0.20
CA THR A 88 -10.65 -0.88 1.23
C THR A 88 -10.59 0.36 2.12
N ALA A 89 -11.02 1.52 1.62
CA ALA A 89 -11.10 2.74 2.42
C ALA A 89 -12.34 2.75 3.34
N ALA A 90 -13.39 1.98 3.01
CA ALA A 90 -14.60 1.83 3.80
C ALA A 90 -14.51 0.68 4.82
N SER A 91 -13.57 -0.24 4.67
CA SER A 91 -13.33 -1.36 5.58
C SER A 91 -12.43 -0.94 6.76
N PHE A 92 -12.99 -0.34 7.82
CA PHE A 92 -12.28 -0.10 9.10
C PHE A 92 -13.21 -0.26 10.30
#